data_AF-A0A1H4VW03-F1
#
_entry.id   AF-A0A1H4VW03-F1
#
_cell.length_a   1.000
_cell.length_b   1.000
_cell.length_c   1.000
_cell.angle_alpha   90.00
_cell.angle_beta   90.00
_cell.angle_gamma   90.00
#
_symmetry.space_group_name_H-M   'P 1'
#
loop_
_entity.id
_entity.type
_entity.pdbx_description
1 polymer ?
#
loop_
_entity_poly.entity_id
_entity_poly.type
_entity_poly.pdbx_seq_one_letter_code
_entity_poly.pdbx_strand_id
1 'polypeptide(L)'
;MTDQAKRRQALTVAKDKLQAAKRAIVRVGAGGRGFIVGAGEDRFVITAAHCLPLERLPTPHLANSINEYTFEDIIGPLHAKKLTIWGELCMFNLTDDVAAFAAPDDQELYDQCARYEEFTGAAAMALGKSPDVLAPHLWEDHPGTTAFTLSLKGEWQCCTVYNNGRLLVITEGADAIKGGMSGSPIIDINGAAIGLVSTGSDSHNKNPSLMDCLLPWLLRKLDWQ
;
A
#
# COMPACT_ATOMS: atom_id res chain seq x y z
N MET A 1 -17.97 0.32 -27.14
CA MET A 1 -16.54 0.68 -26.95
C MET A 1 -15.83 -0.56 -26.45
N THR A 2 -14.70 -0.96 -27.04
CA THR A 2 -13.95 -2.15 -26.60
C THR A 2 -13.39 -1.95 -25.19
N ASP A 3 -13.18 -3.03 -24.43
CA ASP A 3 -12.60 -3.00 -23.09
C ASP A 3 -11.25 -2.26 -23.06
N GLN A 4 -10.39 -2.54 -24.05
CA GLN A 4 -9.11 -1.85 -24.23
C GLN A 4 -9.24 -0.32 -24.40
N ALA A 5 -10.29 0.15 -25.08
CA ALA A 5 -10.54 1.58 -25.26
C ALA A 5 -10.99 2.26 -23.95
N LYS A 6 -11.81 1.57 -23.13
CA LYS A 6 -12.21 2.06 -21.80
C LYS A 6 -10.99 2.24 -20.89
N ARG A 7 -10.10 1.24 -20.85
CA ARG A 7 -8.87 1.29 -20.04
C ARG A 7 -7.94 2.43 -20.45
N ARG A 8 -7.76 2.67 -21.75
CA ARG A 8 -6.98 3.80 -22.27
C ARG A 8 -7.58 5.15 -21.89
N GLN A 9 -8.90 5.27 -21.96
CA GLN A 9 -9.60 6.49 -21.54
C GLN A 9 -9.42 6.74 -20.04
N ALA A 10 -9.59 5.71 -19.20
CA ALA A 10 -9.40 5.82 -17.76
C ALA A 10 -7.98 6.27 -17.38
N LEU A 11 -6.94 5.67 -18.00
CA LEU A 11 -5.56 6.10 -17.82
C LEU A 11 -5.32 7.55 -18.24
N THR A 12 -6.01 8.01 -19.28
CA THR A 12 -5.89 9.40 -19.77
C THR A 12 -6.51 10.37 -18.78
N VAL A 13 -7.70 10.06 -18.27
CA VAL A 13 -8.42 10.90 -17.30
C VAL A 13 -7.65 11.00 -15.98
N ALA A 14 -7.10 9.89 -15.50
CA ALA A 14 -6.40 9.83 -14.21
C ALA A 14 -4.92 10.26 -14.27
N LYS A 15 -4.38 10.58 -15.45
CA LYS A 15 -2.93 10.66 -15.71
C LYS A 15 -2.16 11.47 -14.66
N ASP A 16 -2.60 12.69 -14.36
CA ASP A 16 -1.86 13.58 -13.45
C ASP A 16 -1.90 13.09 -12.00
N LYS A 17 -3.04 12.54 -11.57
CA LYS A 17 -3.21 11.90 -10.26
C LYS A 17 -2.32 10.68 -10.12
N LEU A 18 -2.27 9.84 -11.16
CA LEU A 18 -1.40 8.67 -11.22
C LEU A 18 0.08 9.05 -11.16
N GLN A 19 0.51 10.13 -11.83
CA GLN A 19 1.90 10.59 -11.73
C GLN A 19 2.25 11.15 -10.35
N ALA A 20 1.32 11.86 -9.71
CA ALA A 20 1.51 12.33 -8.35
C ALA A 20 1.62 11.15 -7.36
N ALA A 21 0.69 10.18 -7.44
CA ALA A 21 0.69 8.97 -6.63
C ALA A 21 1.99 8.16 -6.80
N LYS A 22 2.53 8.06 -8.02
CA LYS A 22 3.76 7.31 -8.29
C LYS A 22 4.94 7.76 -7.43
N ARG A 23 5.01 9.04 -7.04
CA ARG A 23 6.09 9.58 -6.18
C ARG A 23 6.02 9.08 -4.73
N ALA A 24 4.85 8.68 -4.27
CA ALA A 24 4.65 8.15 -2.92
C ALA A 24 4.96 6.65 -2.81
N ILE A 25 5.28 5.96 -3.91
CA ILE A 25 5.60 4.53 -3.91
C ILE A 25 7.08 4.36 -3.59
N VAL A 26 7.36 3.47 -2.64
CA VAL A 26 8.69 3.22 -2.08
C VAL A 26 9.05 1.75 -2.16
N ARG A 27 10.33 1.44 -1.95
CA ARG A 27 10.81 0.06 -1.77
C ARG A 27 10.86 -0.25 -0.27
N VAL A 28 10.46 -1.47 0.09
CA VAL A 28 10.46 -1.95 1.48
C VAL A 28 11.10 -3.35 1.54
N GLY A 29 12.03 -3.55 2.47
CA GLY A 29 12.67 -4.84 2.68
C GLY A 29 13.44 -5.38 1.46
N ALA A 30 13.67 -6.69 1.43
CA ALA A 30 14.57 -7.32 0.45
C ALA A 30 14.08 -7.18 -1.01
N GLY A 31 12.77 -7.07 -1.24
CA GLY A 31 12.20 -6.99 -2.58
C GLY A 31 10.74 -6.53 -2.64
N GLY A 32 10.20 -6.06 -1.53
CA GLY A 32 8.84 -5.55 -1.43
C GLY A 32 8.75 -4.09 -1.85
N ARG A 33 7.52 -3.61 -1.91
CA ARG A 33 7.17 -2.21 -2.12
C ARG A 33 6.31 -1.74 -0.97
N GLY A 34 6.18 -0.43 -0.84
CA GLY A 34 5.22 0.19 0.03
C GLY A 34 4.77 1.51 -0.57
N PHE A 35 3.96 2.25 0.17
CA PHE A 35 3.55 3.58 -0.21
C PHE A 35 3.32 4.46 1.00
N ILE A 36 3.61 5.74 0.83
CA ILE A 36 3.46 6.76 1.86
C ILE A 36 2.00 7.24 1.87
N VAL A 37 1.39 7.25 3.04
CA VAL A 37 0.06 7.83 3.29
C VAL A 37 0.14 9.00 4.27
N GLY A 38 -0.69 10.01 4.03
CA GLY A 38 -0.82 11.20 4.89
C GLY A 38 -1.69 10.95 6.11
N ALA A 39 -1.41 11.69 7.19
CA ALA A 39 -2.17 11.71 8.45
C ALA A 39 -2.00 13.07 9.14
N GLY A 40 -2.51 14.14 8.52
CA GLY A 40 -2.20 15.51 8.95
C GLY A 40 -0.72 15.84 8.75
N GLU A 41 0.02 16.07 9.85
CA GLU A 41 1.48 16.27 9.80
C GLU A 41 2.24 14.93 9.79
N ASP A 42 1.63 13.85 10.29
CA ASP A 42 2.25 12.53 10.36
C ASP A 42 2.25 11.83 8.98
N ARG A 43 3.19 10.92 8.77
CA ARG A 43 3.25 10.05 7.58
C ARG A 43 3.47 8.61 7.99
N PHE A 44 2.86 7.70 7.23
CA PHE A 44 3.05 6.27 7.41
C PHE A 44 3.43 5.61 6.10
N VAL A 45 4.30 4.60 6.14
CA VAL A 45 4.58 3.73 5.00
C VAL A 45 3.80 2.45 5.18
N ILE A 46 2.80 2.22 4.32
CA ILE A 46 2.02 0.98 4.29
C ILE A 46 2.70 0.00 3.33
N THR A 47 2.76 -1.27 3.73
CA THR A 47 3.35 -2.37 2.95
C THR A 47 2.61 -3.69 3.22
N ALA A 48 2.91 -4.71 2.43
CA ALA A 48 2.51 -6.08 2.76
C ALA A 48 3.37 -6.62 3.93
N ALA A 49 2.76 -7.36 4.86
CA ALA A 49 3.44 -7.88 6.04
C ALA A 49 4.57 -8.86 5.67
N HIS A 50 4.36 -9.70 4.65
CA HIS A 50 5.38 -10.64 4.17
C HIS A 50 6.61 -9.98 3.50
N CYS A 51 6.58 -8.66 3.27
CA CYS A 51 7.76 -7.93 2.79
C CYS A 51 8.78 -7.65 3.89
N LEU A 52 8.40 -7.83 5.16
CA LEU A 52 9.28 -7.62 6.31
C LEU A 52 10.19 -8.84 6.52
N PRO A 53 11.44 -8.63 6.99
CA PRO A 53 12.32 -9.72 7.40
C PRO A 53 11.74 -10.44 8.63
N LEU A 54 11.31 -11.69 8.45
CA LEU A 54 10.62 -12.48 9.49
C LEU A 54 11.49 -12.68 10.74
N GLU A 55 12.80 -12.79 10.56
CA GLU A 55 13.80 -12.96 11.62
C GLU A 55 13.95 -11.71 12.50
N ARG A 56 13.40 -10.57 12.07
CA ARG A 56 13.49 -9.28 12.76
C ARG A 56 12.19 -8.86 13.41
N LEU A 57 11.13 -9.66 13.30
CA LEU A 57 9.85 -9.35 13.91
C LEU A 57 9.96 -9.35 15.44
N PRO A 58 9.36 -8.35 16.12
CA PRO A 58 9.42 -8.24 17.57
C PRO A 58 8.66 -9.37 18.25
N THR A 59 9.09 -9.74 19.46
CA THR A 59 8.38 -10.74 20.26
C THR A 59 7.06 -10.13 20.78
N PRO A 60 5.93 -10.85 20.77
CA PRO A 60 4.67 -10.31 21.27
C PRO A 60 4.69 -10.01 22.78
N HIS A 61 4.95 -8.75 23.15
CA HIS A 61 4.79 -8.22 24.50
C HIS A 61 4.69 -6.69 24.49
N LEU A 62 4.23 -6.09 25.59
CA LEU A 62 4.11 -4.62 25.71
C LEU A 62 5.40 -3.95 26.18
N ALA A 63 6.37 -4.72 26.67
CA ALA A 63 7.65 -4.20 27.16
C ALA A 63 8.74 -4.15 26.08
N ASN A 64 8.36 -4.03 24.80
CA ASN A 64 9.31 -3.93 23.69
C ASN A 64 10.00 -2.56 23.74
N SER A 65 11.30 -2.56 23.48
CA SER A 65 12.12 -1.35 23.37
C SER A 65 11.97 -0.69 21.99
N ILE A 66 12.37 0.58 21.90
CA ILE A 66 12.41 1.35 20.63
C ILE A 66 13.20 0.58 19.56
N ASN A 67 14.32 -0.03 19.94
CA ASN A 67 15.18 -0.80 19.03
C ASN A 67 14.55 -2.13 18.55
N GLU A 68 13.56 -2.67 19.28
CA GLU A 68 12.85 -3.89 18.85
C GLU A 68 11.80 -3.59 17.77
N TYR A 69 11.17 -2.41 17.81
CA TYR A 69 10.23 -1.97 16.79
C TYR A 69 10.86 -1.21 15.63
N THR A 70 12.07 -0.68 15.79
CA THR A 70 12.73 0.08 14.74
C THR A 70 13.51 -0.82 13.80
N PHE A 71 13.16 -0.76 12.51
CA PHE A 71 13.82 -1.49 11.45
C PHE A 71 14.80 -0.56 10.73
N GLU A 72 16.08 -0.89 10.82
CA GLU A 72 17.15 -0.15 10.16
C GLU A 72 17.10 -0.36 8.64
N ASP A 73 17.36 0.72 7.89
CA ASP A 73 17.54 0.68 6.43
C ASP A 73 16.47 -0.15 5.69
N ILE A 74 15.22 -0.05 6.14
CA ILE A 74 14.11 -0.88 5.67
C ILE A 74 13.33 -0.25 4.53
N ILE A 75 13.41 1.09 4.39
CA ILE A 75 12.68 1.89 3.41
C ILE A 75 13.65 2.65 2.51
N GLY A 76 13.24 2.91 1.27
CA GLY A 76 13.97 3.79 0.36
C GLY A 76 13.21 4.05 -0.94
N PRO A 77 13.76 4.88 -1.85
CA PRO A 77 13.14 5.14 -3.14
C PRO A 77 12.85 3.85 -3.93
N LEU A 78 11.75 3.80 -4.68
CA LEU A 78 11.28 2.61 -5.39
C LEU A 78 12.36 1.90 -6.24
N HIS A 79 13.25 2.67 -6.87
CA HIS A 79 14.30 2.15 -7.75
C HIS A 79 15.69 2.11 -7.08
N ALA A 80 15.76 2.36 -5.77
CA ALA A 80 17.02 2.37 -5.05
C ALA A 80 17.59 0.94 -4.91
N LYS A 81 18.89 0.81 -5.14
CA LYS A 81 19.63 -0.46 -4.93
C LYS A 81 19.80 -0.76 -3.44
N LYS A 82 20.02 0.28 -2.64
CA LYS A 82 20.15 0.23 -1.19
C LYS A 82 19.04 1.06 -0.56
N LEU A 83 18.51 0.53 0.54
CA LEU A 83 17.57 1.21 1.41
C LEU A 83 18.38 1.87 2.52
N THR A 84 17.91 3.01 3.02
CA THR A 84 18.68 3.87 3.95
C THR A 84 17.80 4.59 4.96
N ILE A 85 16.48 4.38 4.89
CA ILE A 85 15.50 5.04 5.74
C ILE A 85 15.03 4.01 6.75
N TRP A 86 15.12 4.38 8.03
CA TRP A 86 14.67 3.57 9.15
C TRP A 86 13.19 3.79 9.34
N GLY A 87 12.47 2.81 9.88
CA GLY A 87 11.05 2.97 10.20
C GLY A 87 10.68 2.19 11.44
N GLU A 88 9.81 2.77 12.27
CA GLU A 88 9.26 2.08 13.43
C GLU A 88 8.02 1.29 13.04
N LEU A 89 8.00 -0.02 13.29
CA LEU A 89 6.87 -0.88 12.99
C LEU A 89 5.71 -0.61 13.96
N CYS A 90 4.76 0.22 13.53
CA CYS A 90 3.60 0.60 14.36
C CYS A 90 2.39 -0.33 14.15
N MET A 91 2.33 -1.08 13.05
CA MET A 91 1.28 -2.07 12.78
C MET A 91 1.86 -3.29 12.06
N PHE A 92 1.47 -4.48 12.52
CA PHE A 92 1.80 -5.75 11.87
C PHE A 92 0.63 -6.73 12.01
N ASN A 93 0.01 -7.10 10.90
CA ASN A 93 -1.11 -8.04 10.85
C ASN A 93 -0.87 -9.11 9.78
N LEU A 94 -0.54 -10.32 10.24
CA LEU A 94 -0.31 -11.49 9.37
C LEU A 94 -1.60 -12.03 8.73
N THR A 95 -2.75 -11.85 9.38
CA THR A 95 -4.04 -12.37 8.88
C THR A 95 -4.55 -11.59 7.67
N ASP A 96 -4.20 -10.32 7.61
CA ASP A 96 -4.54 -9.42 6.50
C ASP A 96 -3.33 -9.11 5.62
N ASP A 97 -2.14 -9.63 5.94
CA ASP A 97 -0.89 -9.35 5.24
C ASP A 97 -0.62 -7.83 5.08
N VAL A 98 -0.85 -7.06 6.14
CA VAL A 98 -0.61 -5.61 6.18
C VAL A 98 0.38 -5.26 7.28
N ALA A 99 1.33 -4.40 6.97
CA ALA A 99 2.17 -3.73 7.95
C ALA A 99 2.27 -2.23 7.67
N ALA A 100 2.55 -1.45 8.70
CA ALA A 100 2.79 -0.02 8.57
C ALA A 100 3.99 0.42 9.42
N PHE A 101 4.77 1.34 8.86
CA PHE A 101 5.87 2.00 9.55
C PHE A 101 5.51 3.46 9.81
N ALA A 102 5.81 3.94 11.02
CA ALA A 102 5.84 5.34 11.41
C ALA A 102 7.28 5.86 11.42
N ALA A 103 7.45 7.15 11.71
CA ALA A 103 8.75 7.72 12.04
C ALA A 103 9.35 7.01 13.26
N PRO A 104 10.67 6.75 13.29
CA PRO A 104 11.37 6.36 14.52
C PRO A 104 11.16 7.36 15.66
N ASP A 105 11.34 6.90 16.90
CA ASP A 105 11.31 7.76 18.09
C ASP A 105 12.22 9.00 17.95
N ASP A 106 11.66 10.18 18.21
CA ASP A 106 12.32 11.46 17.97
C ASP A 106 13.30 11.87 19.09
N GLN A 107 13.27 11.18 20.23
CA GLN A 107 14.15 11.45 21.37
C GLN A 107 15.41 10.58 21.32
N GLU A 108 15.25 9.27 21.13
CA GLU A 108 16.36 8.33 21.06
C GLU A 108 17.00 8.24 19.67
N LEU A 109 16.22 8.42 18.60
CA LEU A 109 16.63 8.23 17.20
C LEU A 109 16.38 9.49 16.34
N TYR A 110 16.66 10.66 16.90
CA TYR A 110 16.41 11.98 16.29
C TYR A 110 16.84 12.09 14.81
N ASP A 111 18.08 11.72 14.49
CA ASP A 111 18.58 11.83 13.10
C ASP A 111 17.85 10.89 12.14
N GLN A 112 17.46 9.70 12.61
CA GLN A 112 16.70 8.73 11.82
C GLN A 112 15.25 9.19 11.64
N CYS A 113 14.65 9.76 12.68
CA CYS A 113 13.33 10.39 12.64
C CYS A 113 13.29 11.52 11.61
N ALA A 114 14.20 12.49 11.70
CA ALA A 114 14.27 13.61 10.76
C ALA A 114 14.45 13.15 9.29
N ARG A 115 15.25 12.10 9.06
CA ARG A 115 15.44 11.51 7.72
C ARG A 115 14.20 10.80 7.21
N TYR A 116 13.43 10.15 8.08
CA TYR A 116 12.14 9.57 7.72
C TYR A 116 11.13 10.65 7.34
N GLU A 117 11.04 11.71 8.13
CA GLU A 117 10.13 12.84 7.88
C GLU A 117 10.47 13.56 6.58
N GLU A 118 11.76 13.87 6.33
CA GLU A 118 12.20 14.48 5.08
C GLU A 118 11.85 13.58 3.87
N PHE A 119 12.15 12.29 3.98
CA PHE A 119 11.88 11.33 2.91
C PHE A 119 10.39 11.18 2.61
N THR A 120 9.55 11.08 3.65
CA THR A 120 8.10 10.87 3.50
C THR A 120 7.33 12.17 3.24
N GLY A 121 7.88 13.33 3.59
CA GLY A 121 7.31 14.65 3.33
C GLY A 121 7.28 15.01 1.84
N ALA A 122 8.09 14.36 1.01
CA ALA A 122 8.16 14.64 -0.42
C ALA A 122 6.89 14.26 -1.21
N ALA A 123 6.16 13.21 -0.78
CA ALA A 123 4.92 12.77 -1.40
C ALA A 123 4.13 11.84 -0.48
N ALA A 124 2.81 12.02 -0.44
CA ALA A 124 1.90 11.13 0.28
C ALA A 124 0.58 10.94 -0.50
N MET A 125 -0.01 9.77 -0.35
CA MET A 125 -1.37 9.47 -0.82
C MET A 125 -2.38 9.73 0.31
N ALA A 126 -3.60 10.12 -0.06
CA ALA A 126 -4.74 9.98 0.84
C ALA A 126 -5.28 8.54 0.76
N LEU A 127 -6.04 8.13 1.77
CA LEU A 127 -6.90 6.96 1.66
C LEU A 127 -8.16 7.29 0.86
N GLY A 128 -8.50 6.37 -0.03
CA GLY A 128 -9.76 6.38 -0.77
C GLY A 128 -10.78 5.45 -0.13
N LYS A 129 -12.05 5.67 -0.44
CA LYS A 129 -13.12 4.75 -0.04
C LYS A 129 -12.91 3.40 -0.71
N SER A 130 -13.17 2.34 0.05
CA SER A 130 -13.23 1.00 -0.53
C SER A 130 -14.41 0.92 -1.51
N PRO A 131 -14.29 0.14 -2.60
CA PRO A 131 -15.44 -0.21 -3.43
C PRO A 131 -16.56 -0.81 -2.57
N ASP A 132 -17.80 -0.64 -3.01
CA ASP A 132 -18.97 -1.21 -2.31
C ASP A 132 -18.80 -2.72 -2.13
N VAL A 133 -19.11 -3.19 -0.91
CA VAL A 133 -19.04 -4.60 -0.54
C VAL A 133 -20.13 -5.36 -1.25
N LEU A 134 -19.76 -6.41 -1.99
CA LEU A 134 -20.73 -7.32 -2.58
C LEU A 134 -21.38 -8.17 -1.51
N ALA A 135 -22.72 -8.25 -1.56
CA ALA A 135 -23.43 -9.20 -0.74
C ALA A 135 -23.05 -10.63 -1.20
N PRO A 136 -22.67 -11.55 -0.29
CA PRO A 136 -22.12 -12.87 -0.64
C PRO A 136 -23.01 -13.76 -1.52
N HIS A 137 -24.28 -13.41 -1.68
CA HIS A 137 -25.32 -14.17 -2.39
C HIS A 137 -25.71 -13.55 -3.74
N LEU A 138 -25.16 -12.38 -4.10
CA LEU A 138 -25.36 -11.77 -5.40
C LEU A 138 -24.28 -12.30 -6.34
N TRP A 139 -24.58 -13.40 -7.02
CA TRP A 139 -23.73 -14.02 -8.04
C TRP A 139 -23.74 -13.26 -9.38
N GLU A 140 -24.24 -12.04 -9.41
CA GLU A 140 -24.34 -11.23 -10.63
C GLU A 140 -22.97 -10.69 -11.05
N ASP A 141 -22.78 -10.54 -12.36
CA ASP A 141 -21.62 -9.90 -12.97
C ASP A 141 -21.50 -8.46 -12.47
N HIS A 142 -20.75 -8.27 -11.38
CA HIS A 142 -20.55 -6.95 -10.82
C HIS A 142 -19.55 -6.16 -11.67
N PRO A 143 -19.87 -4.92 -12.09
CA PRO A 143 -19.00 -4.15 -12.98
C PRO A 143 -17.66 -3.75 -12.35
N GLY A 144 -17.53 -3.92 -11.02
CA GLY A 144 -16.39 -3.50 -10.25
C GLY A 144 -16.20 -1.98 -10.29
N THR A 145 -15.08 -1.52 -9.75
CA THR A 145 -14.63 -0.14 -9.83
C THR A 145 -13.30 -0.12 -10.56
N THR A 146 -13.09 0.91 -11.39
CA THR A 146 -11.80 1.12 -12.04
C THR A 146 -10.74 1.49 -11.01
N ALA A 147 -9.63 0.76 -11.01
CA ALA A 147 -8.48 1.04 -10.19
C ALA A 147 -7.19 0.87 -11.00
N PHE A 148 -6.07 1.16 -10.34
CA PHE A 148 -4.76 1.12 -10.97
C PHE A 148 -3.72 0.46 -10.07
N THR A 149 -2.81 -0.29 -10.69
CA THR A 149 -1.61 -0.84 -10.04
C THR A 149 -0.36 -0.46 -10.84
N LEU A 150 0.78 -0.28 -10.17
CA LEU A 150 2.03 0.09 -10.83
C LEU A 150 2.84 -1.16 -11.19
N SER A 151 3.12 -1.38 -12.47
CA SER A 151 3.90 -2.53 -12.91
C SER A 151 5.37 -2.49 -12.45
N LEU A 152 6.10 -3.59 -12.64
CA LEU A 152 7.56 -3.64 -12.43
C LEU A 152 8.34 -2.68 -13.32
N LYS A 153 7.79 -2.33 -14.50
CA LYS A 153 8.38 -1.35 -15.43
C LYS A 153 8.06 0.10 -15.03
N GLY A 154 7.30 0.31 -13.95
CA GLY A 154 6.89 1.64 -13.52
C GLY A 154 5.76 2.23 -14.36
N GLU A 155 4.95 1.39 -14.99
CA GLU A 155 3.81 1.80 -15.81
C GLU A 155 2.50 1.49 -15.09
N TRP A 156 1.60 2.45 -15.02
CA TRP A 156 0.27 2.24 -14.46
C TRP A 156 -0.56 1.31 -15.35
N GLN A 157 -1.11 0.28 -14.73
CA GLN A 157 -2.01 -0.69 -15.34
C GLN A 157 -3.41 -0.45 -14.81
N CYS A 158 -4.36 -0.26 -15.72
CA CYS A 158 -5.77 -0.18 -15.39
C CYS A 158 -6.30 -1.59 -15.08
N CYS A 159 -7.00 -1.72 -13.96
CA CYS A 159 -7.66 -2.94 -13.54
C CYS A 159 -9.10 -2.67 -13.06
N THR A 160 -9.86 -3.74 -12.90
CA THR A 160 -11.20 -3.70 -12.31
C THR A 160 -11.16 -4.43 -10.98
N VAL A 161 -11.68 -3.77 -9.93
CA VAL A 161 -11.63 -4.26 -8.55
C VAL A 161 -13.00 -4.22 -7.90
N TYR A 162 -13.31 -5.20 -7.07
CA TYR A 162 -14.49 -5.16 -6.21
C TYR A 162 -14.12 -5.58 -4.79
N ASN A 163 -14.91 -5.17 -3.80
CA ASN A 163 -14.71 -5.58 -2.43
C ASN A 163 -15.60 -6.79 -2.09
N ASN A 164 -14.99 -7.89 -1.65
CA ASN A 164 -15.68 -9.09 -1.19
C ASN A 164 -15.73 -9.17 0.34
N GLY A 165 -16.10 -8.06 0.99
CA GLY A 165 -16.14 -7.90 2.43
C GLY A 165 -14.86 -7.27 2.95
N ARG A 166 -13.82 -8.08 3.19
CA ARG A 166 -12.54 -7.62 3.75
C ARG A 166 -11.44 -7.43 2.70
N LEU A 167 -11.59 -8.07 1.54
CA LEU A 167 -10.53 -8.20 0.55
C LEU A 167 -11.02 -7.65 -0.80
N LEU A 168 -10.15 -6.87 -1.44
CA LEU A 168 -10.28 -6.49 -2.82
C LEU A 168 -9.92 -7.66 -3.73
N VAL A 169 -10.77 -7.90 -4.72
CA VAL A 169 -10.53 -8.90 -5.77
C VAL A 169 -10.34 -8.17 -7.08
N ILE A 170 -9.23 -8.46 -7.76
CA ILE A 170 -8.92 -7.93 -9.09
C ILE A 170 -9.40 -8.94 -10.13
N THR A 171 -10.41 -8.57 -10.93
CA THR A 171 -11.03 -9.47 -11.93
C THR A 171 -10.44 -9.29 -13.32
N GLU A 172 -10.08 -8.06 -13.66
CA GLU A 172 -9.50 -7.72 -14.94
C GLU A 172 -8.14 -7.05 -14.76
N GLY A 173 -7.17 -7.43 -15.58
CA GLY A 173 -5.79 -6.96 -15.44
C GLY A 173 -5.01 -7.66 -14.32
N ALA A 174 -5.56 -8.72 -13.70
CA ALA A 174 -4.89 -9.51 -12.68
C ALA A 174 -3.59 -10.16 -13.18
N ASP A 175 -3.56 -10.60 -14.45
CA ASP A 175 -2.36 -11.15 -15.09
C ASP A 175 -1.18 -10.17 -15.10
N ALA A 176 -1.44 -8.87 -14.91
CA ALA A 176 -0.42 -7.84 -14.81
C ALA A 176 0.30 -7.82 -13.45
N ILE A 177 -0.25 -8.47 -12.42
CA ILE A 177 0.39 -8.59 -11.12
C ILE A 177 1.46 -9.67 -11.21
N LYS A 178 2.71 -9.27 -10.95
CA LYS A 178 3.88 -10.14 -11.00
C LYS A 178 4.60 -10.11 -9.66
N GLY A 179 5.37 -11.16 -9.38
CA GLY A 179 6.26 -11.19 -8.22
C GLY A 179 7.15 -9.94 -8.16
N GLY A 180 7.32 -9.38 -6.96
CA GLY A 180 7.99 -8.08 -6.75
C GLY A 180 7.07 -6.85 -6.78
N MET A 181 5.76 -7.04 -6.99
CA MET A 181 4.75 -5.99 -6.81
C MET A 181 4.13 -5.96 -5.41
N SER A 182 4.44 -6.94 -4.55
CA SER A 182 3.92 -7.00 -3.17
C SER A 182 4.13 -5.69 -2.41
N GLY A 183 3.09 -5.25 -1.72
CA GLY A 183 3.00 -3.98 -1.00
C GLY A 183 2.82 -2.74 -1.89
N SER A 184 2.72 -2.88 -3.22
CA SER A 184 2.31 -1.75 -4.08
C SER A 184 0.89 -1.31 -3.73
N PRO A 185 0.56 -0.01 -3.82
CA PRO A 185 -0.81 0.43 -3.65
C PRO A 185 -1.69 -0.02 -4.81
N ILE A 186 -2.94 -0.32 -4.48
CA ILE A 186 -4.07 -0.31 -5.41
C ILE A 186 -4.74 1.04 -5.22
N ILE A 187 -4.83 1.84 -6.27
CA ILE A 187 -5.36 3.21 -6.20
C ILE A 187 -6.59 3.41 -7.06
N ASP A 188 -7.47 4.32 -6.64
CA ASP A 188 -8.64 4.73 -7.40
C ASP A 188 -8.30 5.75 -8.51
N ILE A 189 -9.32 6.24 -9.21
CA ILE A 189 -9.16 7.25 -10.27
C ILE A 189 -8.68 8.62 -9.78
N ASN A 190 -8.82 8.91 -8.48
CA ASN A 190 -8.38 10.14 -7.85
C ASN A 190 -6.92 10.07 -7.38
N GLY A 191 -6.31 8.88 -7.47
CA GLY A 191 -4.96 8.60 -6.97
C GLY A 191 -4.90 8.32 -5.48
N ALA A 192 -6.05 8.06 -4.85
CA ALA A 192 -6.14 7.68 -3.45
C ALA A 192 -5.96 6.17 -3.28
N ALA A 193 -5.30 5.76 -2.21
CA ALA A 193 -5.04 4.34 -1.93
C ALA A 193 -6.28 3.67 -1.35
N ILE A 194 -6.74 2.59 -1.98
CA ILE A 194 -7.91 1.81 -1.55
C ILE A 194 -7.53 0.41 -1.06
N GLY A 195 -6.36 -0.09 -1.48
CA GLY A 195 -5.85 -1.42 -1.15
C GLY A 195 -4.34 -1.51 -1.33
N LEU A 196 -3.79 -2.69 -1.05
CA LEU A 196 -2.40 -3.01 -1.37
C LEU A 196 -2.29 -4.36 -2.06
N VAL A 197 -1.32 -4.52 -2.95
CA VAL A 197 -1.04 -5.78 -3.64
C VAL A 197 -0.39 -6.75 -2.66
N SER A 198 -1.05 -7.85 -2.35
CA SER A 198 -0.53 -8.93 -1.49
C SER A 198 -0.32 -10.20 -2.32
N THR A 199 -1.32 -10.57 -3.13
CA THR A 199 -1.28 -11.78 -3.97
C THR A 199 -1.51 -11.43 -5.45
N GLY A 200 -1.01 -12.29 -6.35
CA GLY A 200 -1.26 -12.18 -7.78
C GLY A 200 -1.09 -13.52 -8.48
N SER A 201 -2.18 -14.05 -9.03
CA SER A 201 -2.26 -15.17 -9.98
C SER A 201 -3.74 -15.51 -10.26
N ASP A 202 -4.00 -16.18 -11.39
CA ASP A 202 -5.33 -16.48 -11.94
C ASP A 202 -6.36 -17.06 -10.94
N SER A 203 -5.92 -17.71 -9.85
CA SER A 203 -6.79 -18.27 -8.81
C SER A 203 -6.76 -17.51 -7.47
N HIS A 204 -5.77 -16.65 -7.21
CA HIS A 204 -5.52 -15.98 -5.92
C HIS A 204 -5.18 -14.49 -6.13
N ASN A 205 -6.22 -13.69 -6.38
CA ASN A 205 -6.12 -12.23 -6.57
C ASN A 205 -6.75 -11.46 -5.40
N LYS A 206 -6.51 -11.92 -4.17
CA LYS A 206 -7.10 -11.35 -2.95
C LYS A 206 -6.11 -10.37 -2.31
N ASN A 207 -6.54 -9.14 -2.18
CA ASN A 207 -5.70 -8.03 -1.77
C ASN A 207 -6.37 -7.28 -0.61
N PRO A 208 -5.63 -6.83 0.42
CA PRO A 208 -6.24 -6.15 1.55
C PRO A 208 -6.93 -4.84 1.12
N SER A 209 -8.17 -4.66 1.55
CA SER A 209 -8.84 -3.36 1.51
C SER A 209 -8.31 -2.53 2.68
N LEU A 210 -7.77 -1.34 2.42
CA LEU A 210 -7.18 -0.53 3.51
C LEU A 210 -8.24 -0.14 4.55
N MET A 211 -9.46 0.13 4.09
CA MET A 211 -10.62 0.43 4.92
C MET A 211 -11.02 -0.68 5.89
N ASP A 212 -10.87 -1.93 5.46
CA ASP A 212 -11.40 -3.08 6.17
C ASP A 212 -10.30 -3.85 6.93
N CYS A 213 -9.03 -3.68 6.54
CA CYS A 213 -7.88 -4.40 7.08
C CYS A 213 -6.97 -3.54 7.98
N LEU A 214 -6.98 -2.21 7.87
CA LEU A 214 -6.17 -1.37 8.76
C LEU A 214 -6.74 -1.38 10.18
N LEU A 215 -5.84 -1.36 11.17
CA LEU A 215 -6.26 -1.27 12.56
C LEU A 215 -7.03 0.04 12.80
N PRO A 216 -8.16 0.01 13.55
CA PRO A 216 -9.02 1.19 13.71
C PRO A 216 -8.32 2.44 14.23
N TRP A 217 -7.28 2.29 15.05
CA TRP A 217 -6.53 3.44 15.57
C TRP A 217 -5.74 4.16 14.49
N LEU A 218 -5.12 3.42 13.56
CA LEU A 218 -4.34 3.98 12.46
C LEU A 218 -5.30 4.59 11.45
N LEU A 219 -6.37 3.86 11.12
CA LEU A 219 -7.42 4.32 10.20
C LEU A 219 -7.97 5.70 10.60
N ARG A 220 -8.22 5.94 11.89
CA ARG A 220 -8.70 7.25 12.40
C ARG A 220 -7.70 8.40 12.26
N LYS A 221 -6.40 8.13 12.09
CA LYS A 221 -5.36 9.17 11.92
C LYS A 221 -5.15 9.58 10.47
N LEU A 222 -5.31 8.64 9.54
CA LEU A 222 -4.95 8.85 8.14
C LEU A 222 -5.83 9.93 7.49
N ASP A 223 -5.35 10.54 6.41
CA ASP A 223 -6.10 11.50 5.60
C ASP A 223 -7.04 10.78 4.63
N TRP A 224 -8.24 11.32 4.45
CA TRP A 224 -9.33 10.69 3.72
C TRP A 224 -9.86 11.56 2.58
N GLN A 225 -10.28 10.92 1.49
CA GLN A 225 -10.99 11.55 0.38
C GLN A 225 -12.40 10.97 0.19
#